data_AF-A0A2D6PV50-F1
#
_entry.id   AF-A0A2D6PV50-F1
#
_cell.length_a   1.000
_cell.length_b   1.000
_cell.length_c   1.000
_cell.angle_alpha   90.00
_cell.angle_beta   90.00
_cell.angle_gamma   90.00
#
_symmetry.space_group_name_H-M   'P 1'
#
loop_
_entity.id
_entity.type
_entity.pdbx_description
1 polymer ?
#
loop_
_entity_poly.entity_id
_entity_poly.type
_entity_poly.pdbx_seq_one_letter_code
_entity_poly.pdbx_strand_id
1 'polypeptide(L)'
;MVESADKPGEIPPETIAQINRRVWDMTLNLLHPAAFYVLFQLLIGDHFSQSPALAGRHVLHPLSLLLYGFQFLGAWAVFYTTLLRDMGYRSAWGTILLLCALAGVILQFVVFPRPQDASAASSWAFIAVQLVLAAAGWGFTFRRWRRLKRRWQEPPVAGGAPS
;
A
#
# COMPACT_ATOMS: atom_id res chain seq x y z
N MET A 1 28.27 -29.89 -44.60
CA MET A 1 28.76 -28.49 -44.65
C MET A 1 27.88 -27.68 -43.74
N VAL A 2 28.51 -27.08 -42.72
CA VAL A 2 27.89 -26.12 -41.80
C VAL A 2 27.94 -24.77 -42.49
N GLU A 3 26.79 -24.11 -42.67
CA GLU A 3 26.77 -22.69 -42.98
C GLU A 3 25.75 -22.01 -42.07
N SER A 4 26.31 -21.46 -40.99
CA SER A 4 25.68 -20.49 -40.12
C SER A 4 25.64 -19.14 -40.85
N ALA A 5 24.46 -18.52 -40.90
CA ALA A 5 24.34 -17.08 -41.02
C ALA A 5 23.18 -16.63 -40.13
N ASP A 6 23.39 -16.80 -38.82
CA ASP A 6 22.72 -16.03 -37.79
C ASP A 6 23.00 -14.55 -38.08
N LYS A 7 22.00 -13.78 -38.51
CA LYS A 7 22.14 -12.33 -38.73
C LYS A 7 22.12 -11.66 -37.35
N PRO A 8 23.22 -11.05 -36.89
CA PRO A 8 23.23 -10.37 -35.61
C PRO A 8 22.48 -9.04 -35.75
N GLY A 9 21.35 -8.91 -35.06
CA GLY A 9 20.84 -7.59 -34.66
C GLY A 9 19.57 -7.06 -35.33
N GLU A 10 18.72 -7.86 -35.96
CA GLU A 10 17.37 -7.38 -36.28
C GLU A 10 16.50 -7.38 -35.02
N ILE A 11 16.48 -6.25 -34.32
CA ILE A 11 15.44 -5.93 -33.35
C ILE A 11 14.14 -5.87 -34.16
N PRO A 12 13.17 -6.77 -33.94
CA PRO A 12 11.93 -6.77 -34.71
C PRO A 12 11.24 -5.41 -34.53
N PRO A 13 10.62 -4.83 -35.59
CA PRO A 13 9.90 -3.56 -35.46
C PRO A 13 8.72 -3.77 -34.50
N GLU A 14 8.92 -3.41 -33.24
CA GLU A 14 7.89 -3.49 -32.21
C GLU A 14 6.74 -2.58 -32.65
N THR A 15 5.55 -3.17 -32.78
CA THR A 15 4.35 -2.39 -33.11
C THR A 15 4.15 -1.35 -32.00
N ILE A 16 3.74 -0.11 -32.33
CA ILE A 16 3.53 0.97 -31.34
C ILE A 16 2.70 0.51 -30.13
N ALA A 17 1.75 -0.42 -30.33
CA ALA A 17 0.97 -1.05 -29.27
C ALA A 17 1.79 -1.89 -28.27
N GLN A 18 2.83 -2.59 -28.71
CA GLN A 18 3.72 -3.38 -27.85
C GLN A 18 4.65 -2.48 -27.04
N ILE A 19 5.16 -1.41 -27.64
CA ILE A 19 5.96 -0.39 -26.94
C ILE A 19 5.07 0.30 -25.88
N ASN A 20 3.87 0.74 -26.23
CA ASN A 20 2.92 1.34 -25.29
C ASN A 20 2.56 0.39 -24.14
N ARG A 21 2.39 -0.90 -24.42
CA ARG A 21 2.11 -1.90 -23.40
C ARG A 21 3.30 -2.08 -22.44
N ARG A 22 4.53 -2.16 -22.94
CA ARG A 22 5.72 -2.24 -22.08
C ARG A 22 5.95 -0.97 -21.27
N VAL A 23 5.76 0.20 -21.86
CA VAL A 23 5.85 1.48 -21.15
C VAL A 23 4.79 1.53 -20.06
N TRP A 24 3.56 1.10 -20.34
CA TRP A 24 2.50 1.02 -19.35
C TRP A 24 2.81 0.00 -18.25
N ASP A 25 3.32 -1.19 -18.59
CA ASP A 25 3.72 -2.21 -17.62
C ASP A 25 4.89 -1.72 -16.75
N MET A 26 5.88 -1.02 -17.31
CA MET A 26 6.97 -0.37 -16.57
C MET A 26 6.45 0.75 -15.66
N THR A 27 5.52 1.58 -16.15
CA THR A 27 4.90 2.66 -15.38
C THR A 27 4.07 2.12 -14.22
N LEU A 28 3.33 1.04 -14.44
CA LEU A 28 2.58 0.35 -13.40
C LEU A 28 3.49 -0.36 -12.39
N ASN A 29 4.65 -0.86 -12.82
CA ASN A 29 5.65 -1.42 -11.91
C ASN A 29 6.37 -0.35 -11.06
N LEU A 30 6.45 0.90 -11.53
CA LEU A 30 6.95 2.02 -10.74
C LEU A 30 5.93 2.49 -9.68
N LEU A 31 4.65 2.33 -9.96
CA LEU A 31 3.55 2.74 -9.10
C LEU A 31 3.26 1.71 -8.00
N HIS A 32 4.10 1.70 -6.97
CA HIS A 32 3.92 0.79 -5.85
C HIS A 32 2.69 1.20 -5.00
N PRO A 33 1.69 0.32 -4.78
CA PRO A 33 0.49 0.64 -4.00
C PRO A 33 0.75 1.21 -2.60
N ALA A 34 1.83 0.75 -1.94
CA ALA A 34 2.25 1.30 -0.65
C ALA A 34 2.69 2.78 -0.75
N ALA A 35 3.32 3.20 -1.86
CA ALA A 35 3.72 4.59 -2.07
C ALA A 35 2.48 5.50 -2.20
N PHE A 36 1.45 5.08 -2.93
CA PHE A 36 0.18 5.79 -2.99
C PHE A 36 -0.51 5.87 -1.63
N TYR A 37 -0.51 4.79 -0.86
CA TYR A 37 -1.04 4.81 0.51
C TYR A 37 -0.32 5.84 1.37
N VAL A 38 1.02 5.86 1.35
CA VAL A 38 1.82 6.87 2.06
C VAL A 38 1.46 8.28 1.59
N LEU A 39 1.39 8.50 0.27
CA LEU A 39 1.02 9.80 -0.29
C LEU A 39 -0.35 10.27 0.21
N PHE A 40 -1.36 9.40 0.23
CA PHE A 40 -2.69 9.73 0.74
C PHE A 40 -2.66 10.05 2.24
N GLN A 41 -1.91 9.28 3.03
CA GLN A 41 -1.75 9.55 4.46
C GLN A 41 -0.99 10.86 4.74
N LEU A 42 -0.02 11.22 3.90
CA LEU A 42 0.67 12.50 3.96
C LEU A 42 -0.26 13.67 3.63
N LEU A 43 -1.08 13.55 2.57
CA LEU A 43 -2.10 14.56 2.24
C LEU A 43 -3.13 14.72 3.37
N ILE A 44 -3.46 13.63 4.06
CA ILE A 44 -4.31 13.68 5.24
C ILE A 44 -3.63 14.42 6.40
N GLY A 45 -2.39 14.03 6.71
CA GLY A 45 -1.62 14.65 7.79
C GLY A 45 -1.37 16.13 7.56
N ASP A 46 -1.03 16.51 6.33
CA ASP A 46 -0.77 17.89 5.92
C ASP A 46 -2.02 18.77 6.08
N HIS A 47 -3.17 18.31 5.55
CA HIS A 47 -4.44 19.03 5.69
C HIS A 47 -4.82 19.26 7.16
N PHE A 48 -4.71 18.22 8.00
CA PHE A 48 -5.06 18.34 9.42
C PHE A 48 -3.97 18.97 10.29
N SER A 49 -2.77 19.24 9.77
CA SER A 49 -1.70 19.90 10.53
C SER A 49 -2.11 21.30 11.02
N GLN A 50 -3.02 21.94 10.28
CA GLN A 50 -3.58 23.26 10.59
C GLN A 50 -4.78 23.20 11.54
N SER A 51 -5.26 21.98 11.87
CA SER A 51 -6.41 21.82 12.76
C SER A 51 -6.05 22.10 14.22
N PRO A 52 -7.00 22.55 15.06
CA PRO A 52 -6.78 22.72 16.49
C PRO A 52 -6.32 21.45 17.20
N ALA A 53 -6.58 20.28 16.62
CA ALA A 53 -6.15 19.00 17.17
C ALA A 53 -4.65 18.78 17.08
N LEU A 54 -3.97 19.34 16.07
CA LEU A 54 -2.54 19.14 15.80
C LEU A 54 -1.71 20.44 15.84
N ALA A 55 -2.37 21.61 15.89
CA ALA A 55 -1.72 22.92 15.96
C ALA A 55 -0.73 23.00 17.14
N GLY A 56 0.49 23.45 16.85
CA GLY A 56 1.55 23.62 17.85
C GLY A 56 2.29 22.34 18.26
N ARG A 57 1.96 21.18 17.68
CA ARG A 57 2.71 19.93 17.94
C ARG A 57 3.88 19.79 16.98
N HIS A 58 5.08 19.68 17.55
CA HIS A 58 6.32 19.44 16.82
C HIS A 58 6.45 17.96 16.41
N VAL A 59 7.35 17.68 15.46
CA VAL A 59 7.55 16.34 14.86
C VAL A 59 7.93 15.28 15.90
N LEU A 60 8.69 15.66 16.93
CA LEU A 60 9.13 14.75 18.00
C LEU A 60 8.11 14.60 19.14
N HIS A 61 6.96 15.27 19.07
CA HIS A 61 5.93 15.08 20.07
C HIS A 61 5.44 13.62 20.04
N PRO A 62 5.27 12.94 21.21
CA PRO A 62 4.91 11.51 21.26
C PRO A 62 3.69 11.15 20.41
N LEU A 63 2.74 12.06 20.35
CA LEU A 63 1.53 11.90 19.55
C LEU A 63 1.81 11.94 18.04
N SER A 64 2.68 12.85 17.58
CA SER A 64 3.11 12.90 16.18
C SER A 64 3.86 11.60 15.80
N LEU A 65 4.73 11.11 16.68
CA LEU A 65 5.41 9.83 16.50
C LEU A 65 4.44 8.66 16.40
N LEU A 66 3.39 8.64 17.22
CA LEU A 66 2.34 7.63 17.17
C LEU A 66 1.60 7.68 15.82
N LEU A 67 1.24 8.87 15.34
CA LEU A 67 0.61 9.05 14.03
C LEU A 67 1.48 8.50 12.90
N TYR A 68 2.75 8.92 12.83
CA TYR A 68 3.69 8.43 11.82
C TYR A 68 3.92 6.92 11.93
N GLY A 69 4.00 6.39 13.14
CA GLY A 69 4.15 4.96 13.38
C GLY A 69 2.99 4.14 12.80
N PHE A 70 1.74 4.56 13.02
CA PHE A 70 0.57 3.88 12.45
C PHE A 70 0.44 4.08 10.94
N GLN A 71 0.77 5.27 10.41
CA GLN A 71 0.83 5.48 8.96
C GLN A 71 1.84 4.52 8.31
N PHE A 72 3.01 4.36 8.93
CA PHE A 72 4.01 3.39 8.50
C PHE A 72 3.49 1.96 8.57
N LEU A 73 2.81 1.56 9.66
CA LEU A 73 2.20 0.23 9.77
C LEU A 73 1.17 -0.02 8.66
N GLY A 74 0.36 0.99 8.30
CA GLY A 74 -0.59 0.90 7.19
C GLY A 74 0.11 0.71 5.85
N ALA A 75 1.14 1.50 5.57
CA ALA A 75 1.96 1.38 4.36
C ALA A 75 2.62 0.00 4.28
N TRP A 76 3.14 -0.47 5.41
CA TRP A 76 3.75 -1.78 5.57
C TRP A 76 2.75 -2.92 5.34
N ALA A 77 1.49 -2.76 5.77
CA ALA A 77 0.42 -3.71 5.45
C ALA A 77 0.14 -3.77 3.94
N VAL A 78 0.01 -2.63 3.28
CA VAL A 78 -0.19 -2.57 1.83
C VAL A 78 0.99 -3.21 1.09
N PHE A 79 2.22 -2.91 1.51
CA PHE A 79 3.43 -3.53 0.97
C PHE A 79 3.48 -5.06 1.15
N TYR A 80 3.13 -5.56 2.34
CA TYR A 80 3.08 -7.01 2.54
C TYR A 80 2.02 -7.68 1.70
N THR A 81 0.88 -7.02 1.46
CA THR A 81 -0.14 -7.60 0.59
C THR A 81 0.26 -7.65 -0.89
N THR A 82 1.10 -6.72 -1.36
CA THR A 82 1.68 -6.80 -2.72
C THR A 82 2.69 -7.94 -2.80
N LEU A 83 3.59 -8.08 -1.81
CA LEU A 83 4.51 -9.23 -1.75
C LEU A 83 3.77 -10.57 -1.72
N LEU A 84 2.71 -10.69 -0.91
CA LEU A 84 1.89 -11.89 -0.86
C LEU A 84 1.23 -12.19 -2.21
N ARG A 85 0.78 -11.15 -2.92
CA ARG A 85 0.20 -11.29 -4.26
C ARG A 85 1.24 -11.80 -5.26
N ASP A 86 2.47 -11.30 -5.22
CA ASP A 86 3.56 -11.73 -6.11
C ASP A 86 3.94 -13.20 -5.85
N MET A 87 3.80 -13.66 -4.61
CA MET A 87 3.92 -15.08 -4.24
C MET A 87 2.68 -15.94 -4.58
N GLY A 88 1.68 -15.38 -5.26
CA GLY A 88 0.44 -16.07 -5.66
C GLY A 88 -0.69 -16.05 -4.61
N TYR A 89 -0.48 -15.45 -3.44
CA TYR A 89 -1.46 -15.37 -2.36
C TYR A 89 -2.27 -14.07 -2.44
N ARG A 90 -3.50 -14.14 -2.97
CA ARG A 90 -4.39 -12.97 -3.10
C ARG A 90 -4.91 -12.48 -1.76
N SER A 91 -4.70 -11.21 -1.42
CA SER A 91 -5.25 -10.55 -0.23
C SER A 91 -5.94 -9.25 -0.61
N ALA A 92 -7.22 -9.09 -0.24
CA ALA A 92 -7.98 -7.86 -0.52
C ALA A 92 -7.59 -6.68 0.40
N TRP A 93 -6.92 -6.95 1.52
CA TRP A 93 -6.65 -5.95 2.55
C TRP A 93 -5.82 -4.76 2.07
N GLY A 94 -4.84 -4.96 1.19
CA GLY A 94 -4.05 -3.86 0.62
C GLY A 94 -4.88 -2.91 -0.21
N THR A 95 -5.75 -3.45 -1.06
CA THR A 95 -6.69 -2.68 -1.87
C THR A 95 -7.71 -1.96 -1.00
N ILE A 96 -8.26 -2.62 0.02
CA ILE A 96 -9.20 -2.00 0.96
C ILE A 96 -8.54 -0.81 1.67
N LEU A 97 -7.32 -0.98 2.21
CA LEU A 97 -6.58 0.10 2.87
C LEU A 97 -6.32 1.28 1.92
N LEU A 98 -5.93 1.00 0.68
CA LEU A 98 -5.69 2.02 -0.32
C LEU A 98 -6.96 2.82 -0.66
N LEU A 99 -8.09 2.12 -0.85
CA LEU A 99 -9.39 2.75 -1.08
C LEU A 99 -9.87 3.55 0.12
N CYS A 100 -9.67 3.04 1.34
CA CYS A 100 -9.98 3.77 2.57
C CYS A 100 -9.14 5.04 2.72
N ALA A 101 -7.85 4.99 2.38
CA ALA A 101 -6.98 6.17 2.41
C ALA A 101 -7.41 7.21 1.37
N LEU A 102 -7.73 6.78 0.15
CA LEU A 102 -8.28 7.65 -0.89
C LEU A 102 -9.62 8.26 -0.48
N ALA A 103 -10.53 7.46 0.07
CA ALA A 103 -11.81 7.94 0.59
C ALA A 103 -11.58 8.95 1.74
N GLY A 104 -10.58 8.74 2.59
CA GLY A 104 -10.16 9.68 3.61
C GLY A 104 -9.72 11.03 3.02
N VAL A 105 -8.89 11.02 1.97
CA VAL A 105 -8.49 12.23 1.23
C VAL A 105 -9.70 12.95 0.64
N ILE A 106 -10.65 12.24 0.06
CA ILE A 106 -11.86 12.89 -0.48
C ILE A 106 -12.71 13.47 0.66
N LEU A 107 -12.96 12.68 1.70
CA LEU A 107 -13.82 13.06 2.81
C LEU A 107 -13.30 14.28 3.55
N GLN A 108 -11.98 14.41 3.74
CA GLN A 108 -11.43 15.59 4.41
C GLN A 108 -11.68 16.89 3.65
N PHE A 109 -11.62 16.88 2.32
CA PHE A 109 -11.86 18.10 1.53
C PHE A 109 -13.36 18.42 1.44
N VAL A 110 -14.23 17.42 1.51
CA VAL A 110 -15.69 17.61 1.46
C VAL A 110 -16.27 18.00 2.82
N VAL A 111 -15.84 17.33 3.90
CA VAL A 111 -16.41 17.50 5.25
C VAL A 111 -15.66 18.56 6.05
N PHE A 112 -14.34 18.68 5.86
CA PHE A 112 -13.49 19.63 6.58
C PHE A 112 -12.71 20.52 5.59
N PRO A 113 -13.39 21.27 4.70
CA PRO A 113 -12.70 22.07 3.68
C PRO A 113 -11.77 23.11 4.29
N ARG A 114 -12.07 23.57 5.51
CA ARG A 114 -11.23 24.45 6.33
C ARG A 114 -10.88 23.74 7.64
N PRO A 115 -9.71 23.09 7.74
CA PRO A 115 -9.34 22.27 8.89
C PRO A 115 -9.19 23.11 10.18
N GLN A 116 -8.91 24.41 10.08
CA GLN A 116 -8.83 25.33 11.22
C GLN A 116 -10.19 25.58 11.91
N ASP A 117 -11.29 25.45 11.16
CA ASP A 117 -12.65 25.67 11.68
C ASP A 117 -13.23 24.38 12.30
N ALA A 118 -12.57 23.24 12.08
CA ALA A 118 -12.97 21.96 12.61
C ALA A 118 -12.73 21.87 14.11
N SER A 119 -13.68 21.29 14.85
CA SER A 119 -13.47 21.01 16.27
C SER A 119 -12.28 20.06 16.48
N ALA A 120 -11.59 20.19 17.61
CA ALA A 120 -10.51 19.27 17.97
C ALA A 120 -11.03 17.82 18.06
N ALA A 121 -12.24 17.63 18.59
CA ALA A 121 -12.87 16.32 18.73
C ALA A 121 -13.14 15.65 17.38
N SER A 122 -13.69 16.37 16.40
CA SER A 122 -13.95 15.83 15.06
C SER A 122 -12.66 15.50 14.30
N SER A 123 -11.64 16.33 14.43
CA SER A 123 -10.33 16.10 13.83
C SER A 123 -9.67 14.84 14.43
N TRP A 124 -9.71 14.70 15.76
CA TRP A 124 -9.23 13.49 16.43
C TRP A 124 -10.01 12.24 16.08
N ALA A 125 -11.34 12.32 15.97
CA ALA A 125 -12.15 11.19 15.56
C ALA A 125 -11.77 10.71 14.15
N PHE A 126 -11.61 11.63 13.20
CA PHE A 126 -11.20 11.31 11.83
C PHE A 126 -9.82 10.66 11.80
N ILE A 127 -8.83 11.26 12.49
CA ILE A 127 -7.48 10.70 12.59
C ILE A 127 -7.52 9.32 13.25
N ALA A 128 -8.25 9.15 14.35
CA ALA A 128 -8.38 7.87 15.04
C ALA A 128 -8.95 6.77 14.12
N VAL A 129 -9.94 7.09 13.28
CA VAL A 129 -10.45 6.13 12.28
C VAL A 129 -9.33 5.68 11.34
N GLN A 130 -8.51 6.61 10.83
CA GLN A 130 -7.39 6.26 9.94
C GLN A 130 -6.36 5.36 10.64
N LEU A 131 -6.02 5.65 11.90
CA LEU A 131 -5.08 4.85 12.69
C LEU A 131 -5.63 3.43 12.95
N VAL A 132 -6.91 3.33 13.31
CA VAL A 132 -7.59 2.05 13.56
C VAL A 132 -7.61 1.20 12.29
N LEU A 133 -7.90 1.80 11.14
CA LEU A 133 -7.87 1.11 9.85
C LEU A 133 -6.46 0.59 9.53
N ALA A 134 -5.43 1.43 9.70
CA ALA A 134 -4.04 1.03 9.49
C ALA A 134 -3.62 -0.12 10.42
N ALA A 135 -3.95 -0.02 11.71
CA ALA A 135 -3.65 -1.03 12.72
C ALA A 135 -4.36 -2.35 12.42
N ALA A 136 -5.65 -2.31 12.10
CA ALA A 136 -6.45 -3.48 11.77
C ALA A 136 -5.93 -4.14 10.49
N GLY A 137 -5.69 -3.36 9.44
CA GLY A 137 -5.16 -3.84 8.17
C GLY A 137 -3.80 -4.52 8.32
N TRP A 138 -2.91 -3.95 9.14
CA TRP A 138 -1.66 -4.62 9.52
C TRP A 138 -1.90 -5.90 10.30
N GLY A 139 -2.75 -5.86 11.34
CA GLY A 139 -3.08 -7.03 12.15
C GLY A 139 -3.61 -8.21 11.31
N PHE A 140 -4.51 -7.95 10.36
CA PHE A 140 -5.02 -8.99 9.45
C PHE A 140 -3.94 -9.50 8.50
N THR A 141 -3.16 -8.61 7.90
CA THR A 141 -2.07 -8.97 6.98
C THR A 141 -1.00 -9.81 7.69
N PHE A 142 -0.59 -9.39 8.89
CA PHE A 142 0.39 -10.10 9.71
C PHE A 142 -0.10 -11.46 10.18
N ARG A 143 -1.36 -11.56 10.65
CA ARG A 143 -1.97 -12.86 11.02
C ARG A 143 -1.99 -13.82 9.84
N ARG A 144 -2.33 -13.33 8.64
CA ARG A 144 -2.31 -14.13 7.42
C ARG A 144 -0.90 -14.59 7.07
N TRP A 145 0.07 -13.68 7.10
CA TRP A 145 1.47 -14.01 6.86
C TRP A 145 1.99 -15.07 7.83
N ARG A 146 1.70 -14.95 9.14
CA ARG A 146 2.08 -15.99 10.13
C ARG A 146 1.47 -17.34 9.82
N ARG A 147 0.22 -17.40 9.37
CA ARG A 147 -0.43 -18.67 8.98
C ARG A 147 0.24 -19.30 7.76
N LEU A 148 0.59 -18.50 6.75
CA LEU A 148 1.31 -18.99 5.57
C LEU A 148 2.72 -19.46 5.93
N LYS A 149 3.44 -18.70 6.75
CA LYS A 149 4.77 -19.07 7.23
C LYS A 149 4.76 -20.42 7.95
N ARG A 150 3.75 -20.70 8.78
CA ARG A 150 3.60 -22.00 9.45
C ARG A 150 3.43 -23.15 8.45
N ARG A 151 2.57 -22.98 7.45
CA ARG A 151 2.37 -23.98 6.38
C ARG A 151 3.63 -24.25 5.56
N TRP A 152 4.51 -23.27 5.39
CA TRP A 152 5.77 -23.47 4.68
C TRP A 152 6.84 -24.18 5.52
N GLN A 153 6.68 -24.18 6.86
CA GLN A 153 7.59 -24.86 7.78
C GLN A 153 7.16 -26.30 8.06
N GLU A 154 5.93 -26.67 7.70
CA GLU A 154 5.47 -28.06 7.75
C GLU A 154 6.20 -28.84 6.64
N PRO A 155 6.90 -29.94 6.97
CA PRO A 155 7.54 -30.77 5.95
C PRO A 155 6.46 -31.29 4.99
N PRO A 156 6.76 -31.46 3.69
CA PRO A 156 5.81 -32.05 2.76
C PRO A 156 5.36 -33.39 3.34
N VAL A 157 4.05 -33.56 3.52
CA VAL A 157 3.48 -34.81 4.01
C VAL A 157 3.88 -35.90 3.02
N ALA A 158 4.83 -36.75 3.42
CA ALA A 158 5.16 -37.95 2.69
C ALA A 158 3.94 -38.87 2.75
N GLY A 159 3.11 -38.87 1.72
CA GLY A 159 1.93 -39.72 1.69
C GLY A 159 0.90 -39.29 0.66
N GLY A 160 1.09 -39.74 -0.58
CA GLY A 160 0.09 -39.58 -1.63
C GLY A 160 0.70 -39.71 -3.01
N ALA A 161 1.41 -40.81 -3.28
CA ALA A 161 1.58 -41.22 -4.67
C ALA A 161 0.17 -41.47 -5.23
N PRO A 162 -0.23 -40.85 -6.35
CA PRO A 162 -1.48 -41.19 -7.00
C PRO A 162 -1.39 -42.66 -7.44
N SER A 163 -2.21 -43.50 -6.82
CA SER A 163 -2.53 -44.86 -7.28
C SER A 163 -3.50 -44.79 -8.46
#